data_AF-A0AAP6C3P0-F1
#
_entry.id   AF-A0AAP6C3P0-F1
#
_cell.length_a   1.000
_cell.length_b   1.000
_cell.length_c   1.000
_cell.angle_alpha   90.00
_cell.angle_beta   90.00
_cell.angle_gamma   90.00
#
_symmetry.space_group_name_H-M   'P 1'
#
loop_
_entity.id
_entity.type
_entity.pdbx_description
1 polymer ?
#
loop_
_entity_poly.entity_id
_entity_poly.type
_entity_poly.pdbx_seq_one_letter_code
_entity_poly.pdbx_strand_id
1 'polypeptide(L)'
;MRIKFTPLYKKSLKKLKKKHYNLQLLDECVTAIVTRDKKLLKKHKAHKLTNYYELHIQNDWLLEYTFDKNTGELILILIDTGNHDDLKRKKY
;
A
#
# COMPACT_ATOMS: atom_id res chain seq x y z
N MET A 1 -0.55 0.59 17.91
CA MET A 1 -1.11 0.88 16.58
C MET A 1 -1.59 -0.42 15.95
N ARG A 2 -2.82 -0.50 15.46
CA ARG A 2 -3.36 -1.71 14.80
C ARG A 2 -3.38 -1.51 13.28
N ILE A 3 -3.15 -2.58 12.54
CA ILE A 3 -3.15 -2.57 11.08
C ILE A 3 -4.41 -3.29 10.58
N LYS A 4 -5.19 -2.63 9.74
CA LYS A 4 -6.37 -3.18 9.08
C LYS A 4 -6.07 -3.44 7.61
N PHE A 5 -6.17 -4.71 7.22
CA PHE A 5 -6.05 -5.13 5.83
C PHE A 5 -7.43 -5.20 5.18
N THR A 6 -7.64 -4.42 4.13
CA THR A 6 -8.89 -4.44 3.38
C THR A 6 -9.09 -5.77 2.62
N PRO A 7 -10.33 -6.10 2.23
CA PRO A 7 -10.58 -7.25 1.35
C PRO A 7 -9.81 -7.17 0.03
N LEU A 8 -9.65 -5.97 -0.56
CA LEU A 8 -8.83 -5.79 -1.75
C LEU A 8 -7.37 -6.13 -1.46
N TYR A 9 -6.81 -5.61 -0.35
CA TYR A 9 -5.43 -5.93 0.05
C TYR A 9 -5.19 -7.44 0.06
N LYS A 10 -6.08 -8.19 0.74
CA LYS A 10 -5.97 -9.66 0.84
C LYS A 10 -6.06 -10.35 -0.53
N LYS A 11 -6.91 -9.84 -1.44
CA LYS A 11 -7.05 -10.36 -2.80
C LYS A 11 -5.80 -10.10 -3.64
N SER A 12 -5.30 -8.86 -3.65
CA SER A 12 -4.09 -8.45 -4.36
C SER A 12 -2.86 -9.22 -3.84
N LEU A 13 -2.72 -9.36 -2.52
CA LEU A 13 -1.61 -10.10 -1.92
C LEU A 13 -1.58 -11.56 -2.38
N LYS A 14 -2.74 -12.23 -2.46
CA LYS A 14 -2.83 -13.59 -3.01
C LYS A 14 -2.41 -13.65 -4.48
N LYS A 15 -2.77 -12.66 -5.29
CA LYS A 15 -2.39 -12.59 -6.72
C LYS A 15 -0.89 -12.35 -6.89
N LEU A 16 -0.31 -11.43 -6.13
CA LEU A 16 1.14 -11.16 -6.14
C LEU A 16 1.94 -12.38 -5.69
N LYS A 17 1.48 -13.09 -4.65
CA LYS A 17 2.08 -14.35 -4.20
C LYS A 17 2.06 -15.41 -5.31
N LYS A 18 0.95 -15.55 -6.05
CA LYS A 18 0.87 -16.47 -7.20
C LYS A 18 1.79 -16.08 -8.35
N LYS A 19 2.06 -14.78 -8.52
CA LYS A 19 2.98 -14.25 -9.52
C LYS A 19 4.44 -14.22 -9.04
N HIS A 20 4.75 -14.81 -7.88
CA HIS A 20 6.10 -14.85 -7.30
C HIS A 20 6.75 -13.48 -7.04
N TYR A 21 5.94 -12.47 -6.74
CA TYR A 21 6.46 -11.16 -6.32
C TYR A 21 7.22 -11.28 -5.00
N ASN A 22 8.28 -10.48 -4.85
CA ASN A 22 9.03 -10.41 -3.60
C ASN A 22 8.22 -9.65 -2.53
N LEU A 23 7.50 -10.40 -1.69
CA LEU A 23 6.68 -9.84 -0.61
C LEU A 23 7.52 -9.16 0.48
N GLN A 24 8.82 -9.44 0.57
CA GLN A 24 9.70 -8.77 1.52
C GLN A 24 9.72 -7.24 1.29
N LEU A 25 9.63 -6.80 0.03
CA LEU A 25 9.55 -5.37 -0.30
C LEU A 25 8.27 -4.73 0.24
N LEU A 26 7.16 -5.47 0.21
CA LEU A 26 5.89 -5.01 0.79
C LEU A 26 5.99 -4.90 2.31
N ASP A 27 6.58 -5.89 2.97
CA ASP A 27 6.79 -5.88 4.41
C ASP A 27 7.69 -4.71 4.83
N GLU A 28 8.80 -4.46 4.12
CA GLU A 28 9.67 -3.31 4.34
C GLU A 28 8.92 -1.97 4.24
N CYS A 29 8.06 -1.82 3.23
CA CYS A 29 7.25 -0.61 3.05
C CYS A 29 6.24 -0.43 4.18
N VAL A 30 5.56 -1.50 4.61
CA VAL A 30 4.63 -1.46 5.75
C VAL A 30 5.35 -1.11 7.04
N THR A 31 6.52 -1.69 7.29
CA THR A 31 7.36 -1.35 8.44
C THR A 31 7.76 0.12 8.41
N ALA A 32 8.19 0.66 7.26
CA ALA A 32 8.55 2.07 7.12
C ALA A 32 7.39 3.02 7.46
N ILE A 33 6.16 2.67 7.06
CA ILE A 33 4.95 3.43 7.44
C ILE A 33 4.74 3.38 8.95
N VAL A 34 4.86 2.19 9.54
CA VAL A 34 4.61 1.95 10.97
C VAL A 34 5.62 2.69 11.85
N THR A 35 6.90 2.65 11.48
CA THR A 35 7.99 3.30 12.22
C THR A 35 8.19 4.76 11.86
N ARG A 36 7.45 5.28 10.86
CA ARG A 36 7.61 6.62 10.29
C ARG A 36 9.02 6.87 9.75
N ASP A 37 9.64 5.85 9.14
CA ASP A 37 10.95 5.95 8.52
C ASP A 37 10.89 6.85 7.27
N LYS A 38 11.20 8.12 7.46
CA LYS A 38 11.18 9.13 6.39
C LYS A 38 12.15 8.81 5.25
N LYS A 39 13.25 8.10 5.52
CA LYS A 39 14.27 7.77 4.50
C LYS A 39 13.73 6.72 3.54
N LEU A 40 13.14 5.63 4.07
CA LEU A 40 12.50 4.60 3.25
C LEU A 40 11.26 5.12 2.54
N LEU A 41 10.42 5.90 3.23
CA LEU A 41 9.23 6.51 2.63
C LEU A 41 9.60 7.39 1.42
N LYS A 42 10.67 8.21 1.54
CA LYS A 42 11.16 9.02 0.40
C LYS A 42 11.73 8.15 -0.72
N LYS A 43 12.46 7.08 -0.41
CA LYS A 43 13.00 6.13 -1.41
C LYS A 43 11.87 5.50 -2.24
N HIS A 44 10.76 5.16 -1.61
CA HIS A 44 9.58 4.60 -2.26
C HIS A 44 8.59 5.65 -2.80
N LYS A 45 9.04 6.92 -2.92
CA LYS A 45 8.24 8.04 -3.44
C LYS A 45 6.87 8.16 -2.76
N ALA A 46 6.82 7.88 -1.46
CA ALA A 46 5.60 7.99 -0.69
C ALA A 46 5.13 9.45 -0.70
N HIS A 47 3.89 9.67 -1.13
CA HIS A 47 3.33 10.99 -1.23
C HIS A 47 1.86 11.00 -0.82
N LYS A 48 1.41 12.17 -0.35
CA LYS A 48 0.04 12.37 0.08
C LYS A 48 -0.81 12.79 -1.11
N LEU A 49 -1.90 12.08 -1.33
CA LEU A 49 -3.00 12.47 -2.21
C LEU A 49 -4.11 13.15 -1.39
N THR A 50 -5.28 13.39 -1.98
CA THR A 50 -6.34 14.16 -1.31
C THR A 50 -6.75 13.57 0.05
N ASN A 51 -6.96 12.25 0.13
CA ASN A 51 -7.49 11.58 1.33
C ASN A 51 -6.68 10.37 1.82
N TYR A 52 -5.65 9.97 1.07
CA TYR A 52 -4.82 8.80 1.34
C TYR A 52 -3.38 9.09 0.92
N TYR A 53 -2.48 8.22 1.32
CA TYR A 53 -1.10 8.22 0.88
C TYR A 53 -0.91 7.11 -0.13
N GLU A 54 -0.06 7.35 -1.13
CA GLU A 54 0.37 6.38 -2.13
C GLU A 54 1.87 6.18 -1.99
N LEU A 55 2.32 4.92 -2.06
CA LEU A 55 3.71 4.50 -1.94
C LEU A 55 4.03 3.51 -3.06
N HIS A 56 5.12 3.75 -3.78
CA HIS A 56 5.59 2.89 -4.87
C HIS A 56 6.56 1.83 -4.34
N ILE A 57 6.11 0.58 -4.27
CA ILE A 57 6.97 -0.57 -3.92
C ILE A 57 7.90 -0.88 -5.10
N GLN A 58 7.33 -0.90 -6.32
CA GLN A 58 8.02 -0.99 -7.61
C GLN A 58 7.26 -0.14 -8.64
N ASN A 59 7.77 -0.04 -9.88
CA ASN A 59 7.19 0.83 -10.93
C ASN A 59 5.67 0.62 -11.10
N ASP A 60 5.23 -0.64 -11.16
CA ASP A 60 3.81 -0.97 -11.33
C ASP A 60 3.12 -1.42 -10.03
N TRP A 61 3.83 -1.40 -8.89
CA TRP A 61 3.36 -1.96 -7.63
C TRP A 61 3.16 -0.88 -6.58
N LEU A 62 1.90 -0.56 -6.29
CA LEU A 62 1.50 0.55 -5.43
C LEU A 62 0.85 0.06 -4.12
N LEU A 63 1.15 0.77 -3.04
CA LEU A 63 0.48 0.62 -1.75
C LEU A 63 -0.22 1.94 -1.41
N GLU A 64 -1.54 1.89 -1.32
CA GLU A 64 -2.33 2.98 -0.75
C GLU A 64 -2.56 2.72 0.74
N TYR A 65 -2.48 3.79 1.54
CA TYR A 65 -2.78 3.69 2.96
C TYR A 65 -3.36 4.97 3.53
N THR A 66 -4.10 4.84 4.63
CA THR A 66 -4.61 5.97 5.39
C THR A 66 -4.64 5.65 6.87
N PHE A 67 -4.76 6.69 7.69
CA PHE A 67 -4.96 6.55 9.12
C PHE A 67 -6.41 6.90 9.44
N ASP A 68 -7.13 5.96 10.05
CA ASP A 68 -8.48 6.20 10.53
C ASP A 68 -8.46 7.34 11.54
N LYS A 69 -9.23 8.40 11.29
CA LYS A 69 -9.24 9.60 12.14
C LYS A 69 -9.88 9.36 13.49
N ASN A 70 -10.78 8.37 13.59
CA ASN A 70 -11.53 8.07 14.81
C ASN A 70 -10.79 7.05 15.67
N THR A 71 -10.22 6.01 15.05
CA THR A 71 -9.58 4.89 15.77
C THR A 71 -8.05 4.97 15.80
N GLY A 72 -7.45 5.80 14.96
CA GLY A 72 -5.98 5.89 14.80
C GLY A 72 -5.37 4.65 14.14
N GLU A 73 -6.18 3.80 13.51
CA GLU A 73 -5.72 2.56 12.88
C GLU A 73 -5.11 2.83 11.50
N LEU A 74 -4.06 2.08 11.17
CA LEU A 74 -3.48 2.11 9.83
C LEU A 74 -4.29 1.18 8.92
N ILE A 75 -4.93 1.73 7.90
CA ILE A 75 -5.70 0.99 6.90
C ILE A 75 -4.83 0.86 5.65
N LEU A 76 -4.61 -0.38 5.21
CA LEU A 76 -3.80 -0.72 4.04
C LEU A 76 -4.67 -1.21 2.88
N ILE A 77 -4.42 -0.66 1.70
CA ILE A 77 -5.03 -1.01 0.42
C ILE A 77 -3.88 -1.32 -0.55
N LEU A 78 -3.73 -2.59 -0.92
CA LEU A 78 -2.70 -2.99 -1.87
C LEU A 78 -3.26 -2.86 -3.28
N ILE A 79 -2.69 -1.93 -4.02
CA ILE A 79 -3.00 -1.76 -5.43
C ILE A 79 -2.13 -2.73 -6.22
N ASP A 80 -2.82 -3.65 -6.88
CA ASP A 80 -2.18 -4.68 -7.69
C ASP A 80 -1.55 -4.07 -8.94
N THR A 81 -0.51 -4.72 -9.45
CA THR A 81 0.16 -4.39 -10.69
C THR A 81 -0.76 -4.68 -11.87
N GLY A 82 -1.51 -3.66 -12.27
CA GLY A 82 -2.11 -3.52 -13.58
C GLY A 82 -1.57 -2.25 -14.20
N ASN A 83 -1.40 -2.24 -15.53
CA ASN A 83 -1.13 -1.02 -16.29
C ASN A 83 -1.98 0.12 -15.72
N HIS A 84 -1.43 1.31 -15.53
CA HIS A 84 -2.08 2.44 -14.84
C HIS A 84 -3.53 2.70 -15.36
N ASP A 85 -3.84 2.28 -16.60
CA ASP A 85 -5.15 2.30 -17.25
C ASP A 85 -6.18 1.26 -16.76
N ASP A 86 -5.78 0.10 -16.25
CA ASP A 86 -6.70 -0.97 -15.82
C ASP A 86 -7.20 -0.78 -14.38
N LEU A 87 -6.64 0.19 -13.66
CA LEU A 87 -7.11 0.62 -12.34
C LEU A 87 -8.40 1.45 -12.48
N LYS A 88 -9.49 0.78 -12.85
CA LYS A 88 -10.85 1.28 -12.60
C LYS A 88 -11.02 1.39 -11.09
N ARG A 89 -10.67 2.57 -10.56
CA ARG A 89 -10.89 3.00 -9.18
C ARG A 89 -12.37 2.87 -8.85
N LYS A 90 -12.79 1.71 -8.35
CA LYS A 90 -14.02 1.62 -7.56
C LYS A 90 -13.73 2.39 -6.28
N LYS A 91 -14.26 3.62 -6.21
CA LYS A 91 -14.24 4.46 -5.01
C LYS A 91 -14.73 3.61 -3.83
N TYR A 92 -13.91 3.53 -2.79
CA TYR A 92 -14.28 3.01 -1.48
C TYR A 92 -15.15 4.02 -0.74
#